data_AF-A0AAD4YNA4-F1
#
_entry.id   AF-A0AAD4YNA4-F1
#
_cell.length_a   1.000
_cell.length_b   1.000
_cell.length_c   1.000
_cell.angle_alpha   90.00
_cell.angle_beta   90.00
_cell.angle_gamma   90.00
#
_symmetry.space_group_name_H-M   'P 1'
#
loop_
_entity.id
_entity.type
_entity.pdbx_description
1 polymer ?
#
loop_
_entity_poly.entity_id
_entity_poly.type
_entity_poly.pdbx_seq_one_letter_code
_entity_poly.pdbx_strand_id
1 'polypeptide(L)'
;MADYTPLLNGVDHPATICAKPPRIASLDVFRGLCVFLMMLVDYGGSIFPIIAHSPWNGLHLADFVMPFFLFIAGVSLALVYKKVTNRAEATWKAVFKALKLFLLGVLLQGGYFHGVTSLTFGVDIERIRWFGILQRIALGYIVAALCEIWLSRQTWDELGFFRSYYWHWCVIFSLSAVYAGLLYGLYVPDWEFKALTPTSMRPSNDSFVYLVKCSVRGDLGPACNSAGMIDRCILGVDHLYLKPVYRNLKECNLSADGEVPESSPSWCHAPFDPEGILSSLTAAVTCIIGLQYGHILAHIEDHKGRLNAWSLFSVSIFVLGSFLAFIGIPVNKSLYTISYMLITSASAGITFCALYLLIDVYGYRCITSVLEWMGIHSLSIFVLVTSNLAIIAIQGLYWSDPENNLVHWVITRFVHK
;
A
#
# COMPACT_ATOMS: atom_id res chain seq x y z
N MET A 1 -40.09 47.55 -9.22
CA MET A 1 -39.92 48.85 -8.54
C MET A 1 -39.16 48.55 -7.26
N ALA A 2 -37.91 48.98 -7.22
CA ALA A 2 -37.06 48.88 -6.04
C ALA A 2 -37.59 49.83 -4.97
N ASP A 3 -37.43 49.48 -3.69
CA ASP A 3 -37.20 50.50 -2.68
C ASP A 3 -36.23 50.01 -1.61
N TYR A 4 -35.36 50.94 -1.25
CA TYR A 4 -34.13 50.82 -0.49
C TYR A 4 -34.34 51.52 0.85
N THR A 5 -33.90 50.93 1.96
CA THR A 5 -33.74 51.65 3.22
C THR A 5 -32.37 51.33 3.84
N PRO A 6 -31.57 52.34 4.19
CA PRO A 6 -30.22 52.16 4.74
C PRO A 6 -30.25 52.06 6.26
N LEU A 7 -29.29 51.31 6.83
CA LEU A 7 -28.86 51.51 8.22
C LEU A 7 -27.33 51.40 8.28
N LEU A 8 -26.72 52.57 8.47
CA LEU A 8 -25.37 52.78 8.98
C LEU A 8 -25.33 52.34 10.45
N ASN A 9 -24.37 51.49 10.83
CA ASN A 9 -23.27 51.86 11.72
C ASN A 9 -22.43 50.65 12.09
N GLY A 10 -21.11 50.88 12.08
CA GLY A 10 -20.08 49.88 12.33
C GLY A 10 -20.20 49.22 13.70
N VAL A 11 -20.12 47.89 13.66
CA VAL A 11 -19.58 47.07 14.73
C VAL A 11 -18.64 46.09 14.03
N ASP A 12 -17.37 46.11 14.42
CA ASP A 12 -16.34 45.22 13.92
C ASP A 12 -16.80 43.76 14.02
N HIS A 13 -17.13 43.17 12.88
CA HIS A 13 -17.30 41.72 12.81
C HIS A 13 -15.92 41.08 13.01
N PRO A 14 -15.73 40.22 14.03
CA PRO A 14 -14.51 39.46 14.16
C PRO A 14 -14.34 38.62 12.90
N ALA A 15 -13.13 38.67 12.34
CA ALA A 15 -12.71 37.94 11.16
C ALA A 15 -13.40 36.57 11.08
N THR A 16 -14.20 36.37 10.04
CA THR A 16 -14.75 35.07 9.66
C THR A 16 -13.61 34.07 9.69
N ILE A 17 -13.56 33.24 10.73
CA ILE A 17 -12.71 32.07 10.78
C ILE A 17 -13.08 31.31 9.53
N CYS A 18 -12.16 31.30 8.56
CA CYS A 18 -12.36 30.64 7.28
C CYS A 18 -12.60 29.16 7.59
N ALA A 19 -13.87 28.76 7.69
CA ALA A 19 -14.26 27.42 8.05
C ALA A 19 -13.63 26.49 7.02
N LYS A 20 -12.73 25.62 7.49
CA LYS A 20 -12.09 24.64 6.61
C LYS A 20 -13.21 23.90 5.87
N PRO A 21 -13.10 23.71 4.55
CA PRO A 21 -14.13 23.02 3.79
C PRO A 21 -14.42 21.65 4.44
N PRO A 22 -15.69 21.23 4.49
CA PRO A 22 -16.08 20.00 5.17
C PRO A 22 -15.33 18.83 4.55
N ARG A 23 -14.64 18.04 5.39
CA ARG A 23 -13.97 16.81 4.96
C ARG A 23 -15.02 15.75 4.61
N ILE A 24 -14.68 14.90 3.67
CA ILE A 24 -15.54 13.78 3.25
C ILE A 24 -15.30 12.63 4.21
N ALA A 25 -16.30 12.33 5.05
CA ALA A 25 -16.16 11.38 6.15
C ALA A 25 -15.89 9.95 5.66
N SER A 26 -16.55 9.50 4.58
CA SER A 26 -16.29 8.16 4.01
C SER A 26 -14.85 7.97 3.56
N LEU A 27 -14.19 9.03 3.11
CA LEU A 27 -12.80 8.99 2.67
C LEU A 27 -11.87 8.76 3.87
N ASP A 28 -12.06 9.52 4.95
CA ASP A 28 -11.28 9.35 6.18
C ASP A 28 -11.58 7.97 6.81
N VAL A 29 -12.83 7.53 6.87
CA VAL A 29 -13.19 6.18 7.35
C VAL A 29 -12.54 5.08 6.51
N PHE A 30 -12.49 5.20 5.18
CA PHE A 30 -11.84 4.19 4.36
C PHE A 30 -10.34 4.12 4.64
N ARG A 31 -9.65 5.26 4.77
CA ARG A 31 -8.24 5.25 5.22
C ARG A 31 -8.09 4.57 6.59
N GLY A 32 -9.00 4.82 7.52
CA GLY A 32 -8.99 4.19 8.84
C GLY A 32 -9.23 2.69 8.78
N LEU A 33 -10.12 2.23 7.91
CA LEU A 33 -10.33 0.80 7.63
C LEU A 33 -9.04 0.16 7.11
N CYS A 34 -8.30 0.81 6.20
CA CYS A 34 -7.01 0.29 5.74
C CYS A 34 -5.99 0.13 6.88
N VAL A 35 -5.89 1.12 7.77
CA VAL A 35 -5.01 1.07 8.94
C VAL A 35 -5.43 -0.02 9.91
N PHE A 36 -6.74 -0.16 10.16
CA PHE A 36 -7.28 -1.22 10.99
C PHE A 36 -6.98 -2.61 10.42
N LEU A 37 -7.21 -2.82 9.12
CA LEU A 37 -6.92 -4.09 8.45
C LEU A 37 -5.42 -4.40 8.47
N MET A 38 -4.56 -3.41 8.26
CA MET A 38 -3.12 -3.56 8.39
C MET A 38 -2.74 -4.07 9.78
N MET A 39 -3.23 -3.43 10.84
CA MET A 39 -2.98 -3.87 12.22
C MET A 39 -3.52 -5.28 12.48
N LEU A 40 -4.74 -5.57 12.02
CA LEU A 40 -5.37 -6.88 12.18
C LEU A 40 -4.51 -7.99 11.56
N VAL A 41 -3.96 -7.75 10.38
CA VAL A 41 -3.16 -8.71 9.63
C VAL A 41 -1.75 -8.85 10.23
N ASP A 42 -1.13 -7.75 10.63
CA ASP A 42 0.22 -7.76 11.21
C ASP A 42 0.25 -8.53 12.54
N TYR A 43 -0.78 -8.39 13.37
CA TYR A 43 -0.87 -9.07 14.67
C TYR A 43 -1.64 -10.39 14.66
N GLY A 44 -2.62 -10.55 13.78
CA GLY A 44 -3.49 -11.73 13.70
C GLY A 44 -3.09 -12.74 12.62
N GLY A 45 -2.27 -12.35 11.66
CA GLY A 45 -1.89 -13.19 10.52
C GLY A 45 -1.10 -14.45 10.90
N SER A 46 -0.32 -14.41 11.99
CA SER A 46 0.39 -15.59 12.49
C SER A 46 -0.55 -16.67 13.04
N ILE A 47 -1.73 -16.28 13.52
CA ILE A 47 -2.72 -17.18 14.14
C ILE A 47 -3.71 -17.70 13.10
N PHE A 48 -4.13 -16.85 12.16
CA PHE A 48 -5.15 -17.17 11.18
C PHE A 48 -4.61 -17.11 9.75
N PRO A 49 -4.31 -18.26 9.11
CA PRO A 49 -3.75 -18.31 7.76
C PRO A 49 -4.59 -17.60 6.69
N ILE A 50 -5.93 -17.56 6.87
CA ILE A 50 -6.84 -16.86 5.95
C ILE A 50 -6.72 -15.34 5.99
N ILE A 51 -6.23 -14.82 7.13
CA ILE A 51 -5.98 -13.39 7.34
C ILE A 51 -4.54 -13.05 6.94
N ALA A 52 -3.62 -14.02 6.88
CA ALA A 52 -2.24 -13.84 6.44
C ALA A 52 -2.09 -13.64 4.92
N HIS A 53 -0.91 -13.22 4.47
CA HIS A 53 -0.59 -13.12 3.05
C HIS A 53 -0.62 -14.48 2.34
N SER A 54 -1.11 -14.52 1.10
CA SER A 54 -0.88 -15.69 0.24
C SER A 54 0.63 -15.89 0.01
N PRO A 55 1.16 -17.13 0.06
CA PRO A 55 2.58 -17.39 -0.16
C PRO A 55 3.09 -16.92 -1.52
N TRP A 56 2.28 -17.03 -2.57
CA TRP A 56 2.67 -16.59 -3.91
C TRP A 56 1.46 -16.21 -4.78
N ASN A 57 0.75 -17.22 -5.28
CA ASN A 57 -0.47 -17.04 -6.07
C ASN A 57 -1.71 -17.18 -5.19
N GLY A 58 -2.73 -16.38 -5.44
CA GLY A 58 -3.96 -16.33 -4.65
C GLY A 58 -4.15 -14.98 -3.98
N LEU A 59 -5.25 -14.87 -3.24
CA LEU A 59 -5.70 -13.62 -2.66
C LEU A 59 -6.30 -13.88 -1.28
N HIS A 60 -5.64 -13.39 -0.24
CA HIS A 60 -6.13 -13.41 1.14
C HIS A 60 -6.47 -11.99 1.63
N LEU A 61 -7.03 -11.88 2.84
CA LEU A 61 -7.46 -10.58 3.39
C LEU A 61 -6.29 -9.57 3.48
N ALA A 62 -5.12 -10.05 3.90
CA ALA A 62 -3.89 -9.26 3.97
C ALA A 62 -3.51 -8.56 2.66
N ASP A 63 -3.84 -9.18 1.54
CA ASP A 63 -3.36 -8.73 0.24
C ASP A 63 -4.13 -7.49 -0.24
N PHE A 64 -5.33 -7.22 0.29
CA PHE A 64 -6.10 -6.01 -0.07
C PHE A 64 -5.58 -4.71 0.57
N VAL A 65 -4.84 -4.80 1.68
CA VAL A 65 -4.46 -3.63 2.50
C VAL A 65 -3.72 -2.57 1.68
N MET A 66 -2.67 -2.98 0.97
CA MET A 66 -1.80 -2.07 0.25
C MET A 66 -2.47 -1.46 -1.00
N PRO A 67 -3.16 -2.22 -1.87
CA PRO A 67 -3.96 -1.66 -2.95
C PRO A 67 -5.02 -0.66 -2.48
N PHE A 68 -5.66 -0.90 -1.32
CA PHE A 68 -6.65 0.03 -0.78
C PHE A 68 -6.01 1.37 -0.37
N PHE A 69 -4.82 1.34 0.24
CA PHE A 69 -4.05 2.56 0.54
C PHE A 69 -3.67 3.35 -0.72
N LEU A 70 -3.21 2.68 -1.77
CA LEU A 70 -2.88 3.33 -3.05
C LEU A 70 -4.11 3.95 -3.69
N PHE A 71 -5.22 3.20 -3.72
CA PHE A 71 -6.48 3.67 -4.28
C PHE A 71 -6.99 4.93 -3.56
N ILE A 72 -7.07 4.92 -2.23
CA ILE A 72 -7.58 6.07 -1.47
C ILE A 72 -6.63 7.27 -1.49
N ALA A 73 -5.31 7.04 -1.64
CA ALA A 73 -4.34 8.10 -1.90
C ALA A 73 -4.64 8.78 -3.26
N GLY A 74 -4.98 7.98 -4.27
CA GLY A 74 -5.48 8.45 -5.56
C GLY A 74 -6.75 9.30 -5.46
N VAL A 75 -7.79 8.80 -4.78
CA VAL A 75 -9.05 9.56 -4.57
C VAL A 75 -8.79 10.92 -3.94
N SER A 76 -7.88 10.95 -2.94
CA SER A 76 -7.51 12.18 -2.23
C SER A 76 -6.82 13.20 -3.14
N LEU A 77 -6.02 12.76 -4.11
CA LEU A 77 -5.30 13.63 -5.04
C LEU A 77 -6.23 14.48 -5.89
N ALA A 78 -7.32 13.90 -6.40
CA ALA A 78 -8.30 14.62 -7.22
C ALA A 78 -8.95 15.78 -6.45
N LEU A 79 -9.14 15.63 -5.14
CA LEU A 79 -9.69 16.68 -4.28
C LEU A 79 -8.65 17.76 -3.96
N VAL A 80 -7.40 17.35 -3.71
CA VAL A 80 -6.29 18.27 -3.39
C VAL A 80 -5.93 19.15 -4.58
N TYR A 81 -5.87 18.58 -5.78
CA TYR A 81 -5.47 19.28 -7.00
C TYR A 81 -6.67 19.69 -7.87
N LYS A 82 -7.90 19.71 -7.33
CA LYS A 82 -9.11 20.14 -8.05
C LYS A 82 -8.98 21.53 -8.69
N LYS A 83 -8.26 22.45 -8.03
CA LYS A 83 -7.99 23.81 -8.53
C LYS A 83 -6.50 24.12 -8.41
N VAL A 84 -5.75 23.94 -9.50
CA VAL A 84 -4.33 24.28 -9.56
C VAL A 84 -4.18 25.67 -10.19
N THR A 85 -3.75 26.65 -9.39
CA THR A 85 -3.43 28.00 -9.87
C THR A 85 -2.02 28.08 -10.46
N ASN A 86 -1.04 27.47 -9.81
CA ASN A 86 0.35 27.41 -10.27
C ASN A 86 0.85 25.95 -10.31
N ARG A 87 1.11 25.44 -11.52
CA ARG A 87 1.55 24.05 -11.75
C ARG A 87 2.93 23.76 -11.16
N ALA A 88 3.86 24.71 -11.21
CA ALA A 88 5.21 24.52 -10.70
C ALA A 88 5.20 24.40 -9.17
N GLU A 89 4.47 25.29 -8.50
CA GLU A 89 4.33 25.25 -7.04
C GLU A 89 3.60 23.98 -6.57
N ALA A 90 2.53 23.58 -7.28
CA ALA A 90 1.81 22.34 -7.00
C ALA A 90 2.70 21.11 -7.15
N THR A 91 3.52 21.07 -8.21
CA THR A 91 4.49 19.98 -8.46
C THR A 91 5.50 19.91 -7.34
N TRP A 92 6.08 21.05 -6.93
CA TRP A 92 7.06 21.09 -5.86
C TRP A 92 6.50 20.61 -4.51
N LYS A 93 5.26 21.01 -4.19
CA LYS A 93 4.53 20.49 -3.02
C LYS A 93 4.31 18.98 -3.09
N ALA A 94 3.97 18.45 -4.29
CA ALA A 94 3.80 17.02 -4.50
C ALA A 94 5.12 16.25 -4.27
N VAL A 95 6.20 16.74 -4.90
CA VAL A 95 7.55 16.15 -4.80
C VAL A 95 8.02 16.13 -3.36
N PHE A 96 7.91 17.25 -2.63
CA PHE A 96 8.34 17.28 -1.22
C PHE A 96 7.54 16.35 -0.32
N LYS A 97 6.23 16.20 -0.57
CA LYS A 97 5.41 15.26 0.19
C LYS A 97 5.81 13.81 -0.10
N ALA A 98 6.03 13.48 -1.37
CA ALA A 98 6.51 12.15 -1.77
C ALA A 98 7.90 11.86 -1.17
N LEU A 99 8.82 12.83 -1.23
CA LEU A 99 10.16 12.70 -0.66
C LEU A 99 10.12 12.47 0.85
N LYS A 100 9.32 13.24 1.59
CA LYS A 100 9.15 13.03 3.05
C LYS A 100 8.61 11.63 3.35
N LEU A 101 7.63 11.16 2.58
CA LEU A 101 7.05 9.83 2.76
C LEU A 101 8.06 8.72 2.43
N PHE A 102 8.85 8.91 1.36
CA PHE A 102 9.90 7.98 0.96
C PHE A 102 11.00 7.88 2.02
N LEU A 103 11.53 9.01 2.50
CA LEU A 103 12.55 9.05 3.55
C LEU A 103 12.05 8.47 4.86
N LEU A 104 10.79 8.75 5.24
CA LEU A 104 10.15 8.11 6.38
C LEU A 104 10.05 6.59 6.21
N GLY A 105 9.73 6.12 4.99
CA GLY A 105 9.74 4.70 4.63
C GLY A 105 11.09 4.04 4.84
N VAL A 106 12.15 4.63 4.30
CA VAL A 106 13.53 4.12 4.46
C VAL A 106 13.93 4.12 5.94
N LEU A 107 13.54 5.14 6.71
CA LEU A 107 13.81 5.17 8.15
C LEU A 107 13.10 4.02 8.89
N LEU A 108 11.80 3.80 8.62
CA LEU A 108 11.04 2.78 9.33
C LEU A 108 11.38 1.35 8.90
N GLN A 109 11.63 1.12 7.61
CA GLN A 109 11.77 -0.21 7.03
C GLN A 109 13.23 -0.60 6.73
N GLY A 110 14.13 0.38 6.65
CA GLY A 110 15.56 0.18 6.42
C GLY A 110 16.34 -0.27 7.66
N GLY A 111 15.66 -0.66 8.74
CA GLY A 111 16.31 -1.24 9.92
C GLY A 111 16.80 -0.25 10.98
N TYR A 112 16.30 1.00 11.04
CA TYR A 112 16.63 1.86 12.19
C TYR A 112 16.05 1.34 13.51
N PHE A 113 14.90 0.69 13.46
CA PHE A 113 14.25 0.07 14.61
C PHE A 113 14.46 -1.45 14.56
N HIS A 114 15.65 -1.92 14.93
CA HIS A 114 15.88 -3.35 15.14
C HIS A 114 15.02 -3.87 16.31
N GLY A 115 14.63 -5.14 16.24
CA GLY A 115 13.71 -5.78 17.18
C GLY A 115 14.15 -5.63 18.64
N VAL A 116 13.16 -5.72 19.54
CA VAL A 116 13.29 -5.54 21.00
C VAL A 116 14.43 -6.36 21.63
N THR A 117 14.88 -7.41 20.95
CA THR A 117 15.88 -8.39 21.40
C THR A 117 17.31 -8.10 20.95
N SER A 118 17.57 -7.08 20.12
CA SER A 118 18.94 -6.73 19.69
C SER A 118 19.37 -5.38 20.26
N LEU A 119 20.39 -5.38 21.12
CA LEU A 119 21.00 -4.18 21.71
C LEU A 119 21.97 -3.46 20.75
N THR A 120 22.14 -3.96 19.52
CA THR A 120 22.96 -3.32 18.50
C THR A 120 22.25 -2.07 17.96
N PHE A 121 22.61 -0.90 18.48
CA PHE A 121 22.14 0.37 17.97
C PHE A 121 22.89 0.75 16.70
N GLY A 122 22.20 0.82 15.56
CA GLY A 122 22.79 1.17 14.27
C GLY A 122 21.99 0.65 13.07
N VAL A 123 22.34 1.14 11.88
CA VAL A 123 21.82 0.65 10.61
C VAL A 123 22.98 0.09 9.82
N ASP A 124 22.89 -1.18 9.44
CA ASP A 124 23.80 -1.77 8.47
C ASP A 124 23.45 -1.21 7.08
N ILE A 125 24.27 -0.26 6.61
CA ILE A 125 24.08 0.40 5.33
C ILE A 125 24.20 -0.61 4.18
N GLU A 126 24.97 -1.69 4.35
CA GLU A 126 25.14 -2.74 3.33
C GLU A 126 23.90 -3.63 3.22
N ARG A 127 23.02 -3.64 4.22
CA ARG A 127 21.80 -4.46 4.27
C ARG A 127 20.50 -3.66 4.37
N ILE A 128 20.58 -2.34 4.16
CA ILE A 128 19.41 -1.46 4.24
C ILE A 128 18.39 -1.83 3.16
N ARG A 129 17.13 -2.03 3.55
CA ARG A 129 16.03 -2.26 2.61
C ARG A 129 15.56 -0.93 2.01
N TRP A 130 15.82 -0.72 0.72
CA TRP A 130 15.49 0.54 0.03
C TRP A 130 14.00 0.68 -0.30
N PHE A 131 13.35 -0.42 -0.72
CA PHE A 131 11.96 -0.42 -1.17
C PHE A 131 11.03 -1.04 -0.13
N GLY A 132 9.81 -0.50 -0.06
CA GLY A 132 8.78 -0.98 0.83
C GLY A 132 7.49 -0.19 0.69
N ILE A 133 6.55 -0.41 1.60
CA ILE A 133 5.15 0.02 1.45
C ILE A 133 5.04 1.54 1.29
N LEU A 134 5.75 2.33 2.12
CA LEU A 134 5.67 3.79 2.07
C LEU A 134 6.33 4.37 0.82
N GLN A 135 7.42 3.77 0.37
CA GLN A 135 8.14 4.14 -0.86
C GLN A 135 7.26 3.91 -2.07
N ARG A 136 6.56 2.77 -2.14
CA ARG A 136 5.58 2.48 -3.19
C ARG A 136 4.41 3.45 -3.17
N ILE A 137 3.87 3.79 -2.00
CA ILE A 137 2.82 4.82 -1.90
C ILE A 137 3.37 6.18 -2.37
N ALA A 138 4.60 6.53 -2.03
CA ALA A 138 5.24 7.77 -2.47
C ALA A 138 5.41 7.83 -4.00
N LEU A 139 5.87 6.73 -4.62
CA LEU A 139 6.03 6.61 -6.07
C LEU A 139 4.68 6.66 -6.78
N GLY A 140 3.68 5.91 -6.31
CA GLY A 140 2.34 5.97 -6.88
C GLY A 140 1.69 7.33 -6.72
N TYR A 141 1.89 7.99 -5.56
CA TYR A 141 1.40 9.34 -5.30
C TYR A 141 2.01 10.36 -6.25
N ILE A 142 3.33 10.37 -6.44
CA ILE A 142 3.97 11.38 -7.30
C ILE A 142 3.59 11.19 -8.77
N VAL A 143 3.52 9.95 -9.27
CA VAL A 143 3.10 9.68 -10.65
C VAL A 143 1.65 10.15 -10.87
N ALA A 144 0.73 9.79 -9.97
CA ALA A 144 -0.66 10.22 -10.07
C ALA A 144 -0.83 11.75 -9.91
N ALA A 145 -0.05 12.39 -9.02
CA ALA A 145 -0.07 13.85 -8.86
C ALA A 145 0.45 14.58 -10.10
N LEU A 146 1.54 14.10 -10.71
CA LEU A 146 2.07 14.67 -11.95
C LEU A 146 1.08 14.50 -13.11
N CYS A 147 0.42 13.34 -13.20
CA CYS A 147 -0.66 13.13 -14.16
C CYS A 147 -1.75 14.19 -13.97
N GLU A 148 -2.24 14.36 -12.73
CA GLU A 148 -3.31 15.32 -12.46
C GLU A 148 -2.92 16.77 -12.75
N ILE A 149 -1.71 17.19 -12.36
CA ILE A 149 -1.28 18.59 -12.50
C ILE A 149 -1.03 18.97 -13.97
N TRP A 150 -0.47 18.05 -14.77
CA TRP A 150 0.03 18.35 -16.11
C TRP A 150 -0.89 17.88 -17.24
N LEU A 151 -1.60 16.76 -17.05
CA LEU A 151 -2.38 16.11 -18.10
C LEU A 151 -3.89 16.38 -18.00
N SER A 152 -4.37 16.86 -16.85
CA SER A 152 -5.77 17.23 -16.67
C SER A 152 -6.12 18.46 -17.52
N ARG A 153 -7.07 18.30 -18.45
CA ARG A 153 -7.71 19.41 -19.18
C ARG A 153 -9.04 19.72 -18.52
N GLN A 154 -9.12 20.90 -17.93
CA GLN A 154 -10.26 21.34 -17.14
C GLN A 154 -11.36 21.99 -17.99
N THR A 155 -11.74 21.34 -19.09
CA THR A 155 -12.84 21.77 -19.97
C THR A 155 -13.96 20.74 -19.90
N TRP A 156 -15.02 21.04 -19.17
CA TRP A 156 -16.16 20.14 -19.00
C TRP A 156 -17.13 20.25 -20.17
N ASP A 157 -17.50 19.09 -20.70
CA ASP A 157 -18.68 18.88 -21.54
C ASP A 157 -19.32 17.56 -21.05
N GLU A 158 -20.65 17.50 -20.86
CA GLU A 158 -21.31 16.40 -20.11
C GLU A 158 -21.13 15.01 -20.75
N LEU A 159 -20.89 14.93 -22.06
CA LEU A 159 -20.54 13.68 -22.76
C LEU A 159 -19.06 13.27 -22.60
N GLY A 160 -18.26 14.07 -21.90
CA GLY A 160 -16.82 14.10 -22.06
C GLY A 160 -15.98 13.55 -20.91
N PHE A 161 -16.51 12.88 -19.88
CA PHE A 161 -15.68 12.39 -18.75
C PHE A 161 -14.47 11.56 -19.23
N PHE A 162 -14.69 10.58 -20.10
CA PHE A 162 -13.62 9.77 -20.70
C PHE A 162 -12.71 10.58 -21.64
N ARG A 163 -13.26 11.59 -22.33
CA ARG A 163 -12.51 12.45 -23.25
C ARG A 163 -11.61 13.45 -22.52
N SER A 164 -12.07 13.97 -21.38
CA SER A 164 -11.34 14.94 -20.56
C SER A 164 -10.15 14.31 -19.84
N TYR A 165 -10.26 13.03 -19.48
CA TYR A 165 -9.22 12.26 -18.81
C TYR A 165 -8.52 11.23 -19.71
N TYR A 166 -8.62 11.40 -21.04
CA TYR A 166 -8.01 10.51 -22.03
C TYR A 166 -6.50 10.27 -21.76
N TRP A 167 -5.76 11.33 -21.41
CA TRP A 167 -4.34 11.21 -21.12
C TRP A 167 -4.03 10.37 -19.88
N HIS A 168 -4.90 10.36 -18.87
CA HIS A 168 -4.73 9.47 -17.71
C HIS A 168 -4.86 8.01 -18.12
N TRP A 169 -5.81 7.69 -19.00
CA TRP A 169 -5.96 6.36 -19.58
C TRP A 169 -4.74 5.96 -20.42
N CYS A 170 -4.21 6.86 -21.24
CA CYS A 170 -2.97 6.60 -21.97
C CYS A 170 -1.80 6.26 -21.04
N VAL A 171 -1.65 6.97 -19.91
CA VAL A 171 -0.62 6.66 -18.91
C VAL A 171 -0.88 5.31 -18.25
N ILE A 172 -2.12 4.98 -17.88
CA ILE A 172 -2.48 3.66 -17.33
C ILE A 172 -2.06 2.54 -18.29
N PHE A 173 -2.44 2.64 -19.56
CA PHE A 173 -2.12 1.63 -20.57
C PHE A 173 -0.62 1.56 -20.84
N SER A 174 0.06 2.72 -20.92
CA SER A 174 1.50 2.78 -21.13
C SER A 174 2.29 2.12 -19.99
N LEU A 175 1.99 2.48 -18.73
CA LEU A 175 2.64 1.87 -17.56
C LEU A 175 2.37 0.37 -17.49
N SER A 176 1.13 -0.07 -17.77
CA SER A 176 0.76 -1.48 -17.78
C SER A 176 1.46 -2.25 -18.91
N ALA A 177 1.62 -1.64 -20.08
CA ALA A 177 2.32 -2.23 -21.22
C ALA A 177 3.83 -2.34 -20.96
N VAL A 178 4.44 -1.32 -20.38
CA VAL A 178 5.86 -1.36 -19.95
C VAL A 178 6.05 -2.45 -18.91
N TYR A 179 5.18 -2.51 -17.90
CA TYR A 179 5.20 -3.57 -16.89
C TYR A 179 5.12 -4.97 -17.53
N ALA A 180 4.14 -5.21 -18.40
CA ALA A 180 3.97 -6.50 -19.07
C ALA A 180 5.17 -6.84 -19.97
N GLY A 181 5.68 -5.86 -20.73
CA GLY A 181 6.85 -6.04 -21.59
C GLY A 181 8.10 -6.43 -20.81
N LEU A 182 8.33 -5.81 -19.64
CA LEU A 182 9.45 -6.17 -18.78
C LEU A 182 9.23 -7.51 -18.06
N LEU A 183 8.01 -7.77 -17.59
CA LEU A 183 7.69 -9.00 -16.87
C LEU A 183 7.84 -10.24 -17.76
N TYR A 184 7.28 -10.20 -18.97
CA TYR A 184 7.26 -11.36 -19.87
C TYR A 184 8.40 -11.37 -20.90
N GLY A 185 8.95 -10.21 -21.25
CA GLY A 185 9.92 -10.09 -22.35
C GLY A 185 11.38 -10.29 -21.95
N LEU A 186 11.75 -10.00 -20.69
CA LEU A 186 13.14 -10.11 -20.23
C LEU A 186 13.58 -11.56 -20.04
N TYR A 187 14.83 -11.83 -20.43
CA TYR A 187 15.50 -13.11 -20.19
C TYR A 187 16.15 -13.11 -18.82
N VAL A 188 15.86 -14.14 -18.02
CA VAL A 188 16.41 -14.32 -16.68
C VAL A 188 17.49 -15.39 -16.72
N PRO A 189 18.78 -15.00 -16.60
CA PRO A 189 19.88 -15.96 -16.54
C PRO A 189 19.90 -16.68 -15.18
N ASP A 190 20.66 -17.78 -15.14
CA ASP A 190 21.02 -18.44 -13.89
C ASP A 190 21.76 -17.46 -12.97
N TRP A 191 21.57 -17.61 -11.67
CA TRP A 191 22.15 -16.69 -10.69
C TRP A 191 22.49 -17.39 -9.38
N GLU A 192 23.39 -16.77 -8.62
CA GLU A 192 23.87 -17.29 -7.34
C GLU A 192 23.75 -16.23 -6.24
N PHE A 193 23.63 -16.69 -5.00
CA PHE A 193 23.63 -15.82 -3.83
C PHE A 193 24.23 -16.52 -2.61
N LYS A 194 24.65 -15.71 -1.63
CA LYS A 194 25.18 -16.17 -0.35
C LYS A 194 24.10 -16.04 0.72
N ALA A 195 23.84 -17.10 1.47
CA ALA A 195 23.00 -17.03 2.66
C ALA A 195 23.79 -17.46 3.90
N LEU A 196 23.49 -16.81 5.02
CA LEU A 196 24.05 -17.11 6.34
C LEU A 196 23.09 -18.06 7.06
N THR A 197 23.59 -19.20 7.54
CA THR A 197 22.81 -20.17 8.32
C THR A 197 22.51 -19.63 9.72
N PRO A 198 21.27 -19.77 10.22
CA PRO A 198 20.93 -19.50 11.60
C PRO A 198 21.14 -20.74 12.49
N THR A 199 22.27 -21.46 12.41
CA THR A 199 22.50 -22.63 13.27
C THR A 199 23.49 -22.37 14.40
N SER A 200 22.93 -22.26 15.62
CA SER A 200 23.52 -22.55 16.93
C SER A 200 24.74 -21.75 17.40
N MET A 201 24.58 -20.90 18.43
CA MET A 201 25.53 -20.44 19.48
C MET A 201 27.07 -20.39 19.23
N ARG A 202 27.53 -20.39 17.99
CA ARG A 202 28.93 -20.34 17.58
C ARG A 202 28.99 -19.58 16.26
N PRO A 203 29.78 -18.51 16.15
CA PRO A 203 29.95 -17.80 14.90
C PRO A 203 30.88 -18.64 14.00
N SER A 204 30.33 -19.61 13.28
CA SER A 204 30.97 -20.17 12.09
C SER A 204 30.57 -19.31 10.90
N ASN A 205 31.54 -18.62 10.31
CA ASN A 205 31.42 -17.80 9.10
C ASN A 205 31.17 -18.64 7.82
N ASP A 206 30.50 -19.79 7.93
CA ASP A 206 30.25 -20.66 6.78
C ASP A 206 29.08 -20.09 5.96
N SER A 207 29.43 -19.23 5.00
CA SER A 207 28.50 -18.74 4.00
C SER A 207 28.28 -19.81 2.92
N PHE A 208 27.07 -20.32 2.79
CA PHE A 208 26.70 -21.23 1.71
C PHE A 208 26.37 -20.44 0.43
N VAL A 209 26.92 -20.88 -0.70
CA VAL A 209 26.60 -20.34 -2.02
C VAL A 209 25.52 -21.20 -2.65
N TYR A 210 24.36 -20.60 -2.89
CA TYR A 210 23.23 -21.24 -3.53
C TYR A 210 23.16 -20.86 -5.00
N LEU A 211 23.08 -21.86 -5.88
CA LEU A 211 22.89 -21.67 -7.32
C LEU A 211 21.41 -21.90 -7.69
N VAL A 212 20.83 -20.96 -8.43
CA VAL A 212 19.46 -21.03 -8.96
C VAL A 212 19.50 -21.08 -10.48
N LYS A 213 18.99 -22.18 -11.05
CA LYS A 213 18.92 -22.39 -12.50
C LYS A 213 17.58 -21.88 -13.02
N CYS A 214 17.64 -20.96 -13.98
CA CYS A 214 16.49 -20.29 -14.57
C CYS A 214 16.53 -20.43 -16.09
N SER A 215 17.40 -19.68 -16.76
CA SER A 215 17.55 -19.67 -18.24
C SER A 215 16.22 -19.63 -19.01
N VAL A 216 15.29 -18.77 -18.57
CA VAL A 216 13.90 -18.69 -19.08
C VAL A 216 13.45 -17.25 -19.32
N ARG A 217 12.34 -17.09 -20.06
CA ARG A 217 11.60 -15.83 -20.23
C ARG A 217 10.18 -16.00 -19.74
N GLY A 218 9.63 -14.96 -19.14
CA GLY A 218 8.21 -14.91 -18.75
C GLY A 218 7.80 -15.91 -17.68
N ASP A 219 8.76 -16.46 -16.92
CA ASP A 219 8.43 -17.23 -15.73
C ASP A 219 7.86 -16.30 -14.64
N LEU A 220 6.78 -16.75 -14.01
CA LEU A 220 6.11 -16.04 -12.91
C LEU A 220 6.35 -16.74 -11.56
N GLY A 221 7.24 -17.73 -11.52
CA GLY A 221 7.66 -18.42 -10.30
C GLY A 221 8.52 -17.54 -9.39
N PRO A 222 8.66 -17.90 -8.11
CA PRO A 222 9.43 -17.12 -7.14
C PRO A 222 10.93 -17.03 -7.48
N ALA A 223 11.47 -18.05 -8.13
CA ALA A 223 12.90 -18.19 -8.40
C ALA A 223 13.39 -17.40 -9.63
N CYS A 224 12.61 -17.40 -10.71
CA CYS A 224 13.08 -17.06 -12.05
C CYS A 224 12.27 -15.97 -12.75
N ASN A 225 11.49 -15.20 -11.98
CA ASN A 225 10.77 -14.05 -12.51
C ASN A 225 11.70 -12.86 -12.77
N SER A 226 11.36 -12.06 -13.78
CA SER A 226 12.17 -10.89 -14.15
C SER A 226 12.04 -9.73 -13.18
N ALA A 227 10.95 -9.65 -12.40
CA ALA A 227 10.79 -8.62 -11.36
C ALA A 227 11.91 -8.72 -10.32
N GLY A 228 12.10 -9.91 -9.75
CA GLY A 228 13.18 -10.21 -8.82
C GLY A 228 14.57 -10.10 -9.46
N MET A 229 14.71 -10.39 -10.76
CA MET A 229 15.96 -10.12 -11.47
C MET A 229 16.30 -8.63 -11.51
N ILE A 230 15.33 -7.77 -11.87
CA ILE A 230 15.52 -6.32 -11.91
C ILE A 230 15.92 -5.81 -10.52
N ASP A 231 15.22 -6.25 -9.49
CA ASP A 231 15.51 -5.82 -8.11
C ASP A 231 16.91 -6.28 -7.67
N ARG A 232 17.32 -7.52 -7.96
CA ARG A 232 18.68 -8.02 -7.67
C ARG A 232 19.76 -7.23 -8.42
N CYS A 233 19.53 -6.87 -9.68
CA CYS A 233 20.51 -6.14 -10.49
C CYS A 233 20.63 -4.66 -10.11
N ILE A 234 19.53 -4.00 -9.75
CA ILE A 234 19.51 -2.56 -9.48
C ILE A 234 19.74 -2.27 -7.99
N LEU A 235 19.06 -2.99 -7.10
CA LEU A 235 19.15 -2.77 -5.66
C LEU A 235 20.30 -3.54 -5.04
N GLY A 236 20.67 -4.70 -5.59
CA GLY A 236 21.61 -5.63 -4.98
C GLY A 236 20.91 -6.64 -4.07
N VAL A 237 21.45 -7.85 -3.98
CA VAL A 237 20.84 -8.98 -3.26
C VAL A 237 20.74 -8.72 -1.76
N ASP A 238 21.74 -8.04 -1.17
CA ASP A 238 21.80 -7.76 0.27
C ASP A 238 20.76 -6.73 0.74
N HIS A 239 20.20 -5.95 -0.20
CA HIS A 239 19.18 -4.93 0.06
C HIS A 239 17.74 -5.45 -0.11
N LEU A 240 17.57 -6.73 -0.45
CA LEU A 240 16.27 -7.36 -0.63
C LEU A 240 15.72 -7.90 0.69
N TYR A 241 14.40 -8.10 0.73
CA TYR A 241 13.75 -8.63 1.91
C TYR A 241 14.13 -10.10 2.15
N LEU A 242 14.79 -10.37 3.29
CA LEU A 242 15.39 -11.67 3.63
C LEU A 242 14.38 -12.78 3.97
N LYS A 243 13.13 -12.43 4.35
CA LYS A 243 12.12 -13.40 4.80
C LYS A 243 10.85 -13.33 3.93
N PRO A 244 10.94 -13.61 2.62
CA PRO A 244 9.79 -13.49 1.73
C PRO A 244 8.69 -14.51 2.08
N VAL A 245 7.43 -14.15 1.80
CA VAL A 245 6.25 -14.94 2.18
C VAL A 245 6.21 -16.30 1.47
N TYR A 246 6.81 -16.42 0.27
CA TYR A 246 6.84 -17.68 -0.46
C TYR A 246 7.60 -18.79 0.25
N ARG A 247 8.39 -18.49 1.28
CA ARG A 247 8.99 -19.54 2.15
C ARG A 247 7.94 -20.43 2.81
N ASN A 248 6.70 -19.95 2.90
CA ASN A 248 5.55 -20.70 3.41
C ASN A 248 4.92 -21.61 2.34
N LEU A 249 5.47 -21.66 1.12
CA LEU A 249 5.09 -22.63 0.11
C LEU A 249 5.40 -24.05 0.59
N LYS A 250 4.59 -25.02 0.17
CA LYS A 250 4.73 -26.43 0.58
C LYS A 250 6.08 -27.00 0.15
N GLU A 251 6.60 -26.51 -0.96
CA GLU A 251 7.88 -26.85 -1.58
C GLU A 251 9.08 -26.50 -0.70
N CYS A 252 8.95 -25.51 0.20
CA CYS A 252 10.02 -25.07 1.10
C CYS A 252 9.96 -25.72 2.50
N ASN A 253 8.96 -26.58 2.75
CA ASN A 253 8.76 -27.43 3.94
C ASN A 253 9.39 -26.89 5.24
N LEU A 254 8.84 -25.80 5.79
CA LEU A 254 9.36 -25.16 6.99
C LEU A 254 9.45 -26.11 8.19
N SER A 255 10.57 -26.05 8.92
CA SER A 255 10.74 -26.72 10.21
C SER A 255 9.79 -26.16 11.27
N ALA A 256 9.58 -26.91 12.36
CA ALA A 256 8.77 -26.46 13.51
C ALA A 256 9.25 -25.13 14.11
N ASP A 257 10.55 -24.81 13.96
CA ASP A 257 11.16 -23.56 14.42
C ASP A 257 11.03 -22.39 13.41
N GLY A 258 10.35 -22.60 12.28
CA GLY A 258 10.11 -21.57 11.27
C GLY A 258 11.29 -21.29 10.31
N GLU A 259 12.26 -22.21 10.28
CA GLU A 259 13.44 -22.18 9.41
C GLU A 259 13.26 -23.08 8.18
N VAL A 260 13.86 -22.70 7.05
CA VAL A 260 13.83 -23.48 5.81
C VAL A 260 14.94 -24.55 5.89
N PRO A 261 14.62 -25.85 5.74
CA PRO A 261 15.64 -26.89 5.74
C PRO A 261 16.64 -26.76 4.58
N GLU A 262 17.89 -27.17 4.80
CA GLU A 262 18.94 -27.21 3.75
C GLU A 262 18.59 -28.10 2.56
N SER A 263 17.73 -29.12 2.76
CA SER A 263 17.26 -30.01 1.69
C SER A 263 16.24 -29.37 0.73
N SER A 264 15.76 -28.16 1.06
CA SER A 264 14.80 -27.43 0.24
C SER A 264 15.45 -26.89 -1.03
N PRO A 265 14.66 -26.61 -2.10
CA PRO A 265 15.18 -25.94 -3.29
C PRO A 265 15.97 -24.67 -2.95
N SER A 266 17.06 -24.41 -3.67
CA SER A 266 17.96 -23.27 -3.40
C SER A 266 17.24 -21.93 -3.36
N TRP A 267 16.23 -21.74 -4.21
CA TRP A 267 15.42 -20.53 -4.25
C TRP A 267 14.54 -20.31 -3.01
N CYS A 268 14.28 -21.32 -2.16
CA CYS A 268 13.56 -21.13 -0.90
C CYS A 268 14.34 -20.27 0.11
N HIS A 269 15.66 -20.21 -0.03
CA HIS A 269 16.57 -19.39 0.78
C HIS A 269 16.84 -18.01 0.18
N ALA A 270 16.33 -17.75 -1.03
CA ALA A 270 16.58 -16.50 -1.72
C ALA A 270 15.86 -15.32 -1.04
N PRO A 271 16.49 -14.13 -0.99
CA PRO A 271 15.77 -12.92 -0.63
C PRO A 271 14.92 -12.44 -1.83
N PHE A 272 13.79 -11.80 -1.54
CA PHE A 272 12.90 -11.29 -2.58
C PHE A 272 12.06 -10.14 -2.05
N ASP A 273 12.01 -9.04 -2.79
CA ASP A 273 11.22 -7.87 -2.40
C ASP A 273 9.87 -7.82 -3.15
N PRO A 274 8.72 -8.06 -2.47
CA PRO A 274 7.40 -7.92 -3.09
C PRO A 274 7.02 -6.47 -3.36
N GLU A 275 7.80 -5.52 -2.84
CA GLU A 275 7.59 -4.07 -2.90
C GLU A 275 8.54 -3.37 -3.90
N GLY A 276 9.21 -4.13 -4.77
CA GLY A 276 10.30 -3.66 -5.65
C GLY A 276 9.92 -2.70 -6.80
N ILE A 277 10.88 -2.54 -7.72
CA ILE A 277 10.87 -1.48 -8.74
C ILE A 277 9.78 -1.72 -9.79
N LEU A 278 9.78 -2.90 -10.41
CA LEU A 278 8.87 -3.21 -11.51
C LEU A 278 7.40 -3.12 -11.07
N SER A 279 7.14 -3.62 -9.87
CA SER A 279 5.83 -3.71 -9.27
C SER A 279 5.35 -2.35 -8.70
N SER A 280 6.24 -1.37 -8.58
CA SER A 280 5.86 0.03 -8.32
C SER A 280 5.13 0.70 -9.52
N LEU A 281 5.29 0.17 -10.75
CA LEU A 281 4.56 0.68 -11.92
C LEU A 281 3.05 0.41 -11.81
N THR A 282 2.66 -0.81 -11.45
CA THR A 282 1.25 -1.19 -11.24
C THR A 282 0.68 -0.56 -9.96
N ALA A 283 1.52 -0.30 -8.96
CA ALA A 283 1.14 0.53 -7.81
C ALA A 283 0.74 1.95 -8.23
N ALA A 284 1.50 2.58 -9.13
CA ALA A 284 1.16 3.89 -9.67
C ALA A 284 -0.14 3.87 -10.48
N VAL A 285 -0.36 2.82 -11.28
CA VAL A 285 -1.64 2.62 -12.00
C VAL A 285 -2.81 2.54 -11.02
N THR A 286 -2.68 1.82 -9.91
CA THR A 286 -3.71 1.72 -8.85
C THR A 286 -4.05 3.10 -8.26
N CYS A 287 -3.04 3.94 -8.00
CA CYS A 287 -3.24 5.32 -7.58
C CYS A 287 -4.01 6.14 -8.64
N ILE A 288 -3.68 6.00 -9.93
CA ILE A 288 -4.38 6.71 -11.01
C ILE A 288 -5.82 6.20 -11.16
N ILE A 289 -6.09 4.90 -10.96
CA ILE A 289 -7.46 4.38 -10.93
C ILE A 289 -8.25 5.05 -9.79
N GLY A 290 -7.68 5.12 -8.58
CA GLY A 290 -8.27 5.84 -7.46
C GLY A 290 -8.52 7.33 -7.76
N LEU A 291 -7.60 7.98 -8.50
CA LEU A 291 -7.76 9.36 -8.95
C LEU A 291 -9.05 9.55 -9.76
N GLN A 292 -9.41 8.60 -10.63
CA GLN A 292 -10.67 8.66 -11.40
C GLN A 292 -11.92 8.65 -10.50
N TYR A 293 -11.90 7.89 -9.41
CA TYR A 293 -12.99 7.90 -8.41
C TYR A 293 -13.11 9.26 -7.73
N GLY A 294 -11.96 9.88 -7.41
CA GLY A 294 -11.91 11.22 -6.86
C GLY A 294 -12.41 12.29 -7.84
N HIS A 295 -12.19 12.13 -9.15
CA HIS A 295 -12.76 13.03 -10.15
C HIS A 295 -14.29 12.94 -10.21
N ILE A 296 -14.84 11.74 -10.18
CA ILE A 296 -16.29 11.52 -10.10
C ILE A 296 -16.85 12.19 -8.84
N LEU A 297 -16.17 12.05 -7.69
CA LEU A 297 -16.55 12.70 -6.43
C LEU A 297 -16.53 14.23 -6.52
N ALA A 298 -15.50 14.77 -7.18
CA ALA A 298 -15.26 16.20 -7.25
C ALA A 298 -16.24 16.95 -8.17
N HIS A 299 -16.81 16.27 -9.17
CA HIS A 299 -17.52 16.92 -10.28
C HIS A 299 -18.99 16.53 -10.38
N ILE A 300 -19.36 15.28 -10.12
CA ILE A 300 -20.78 14.91 -10.03
C ILE A 300 -21.28 15.36 -8.68
N GLU A 301 -22.34 16.17 -8.61
CA GLU A 301 -22.91 16.62 -7.34
C GLU A 301 -23.88 15.58 -6.74
N ASP A 302 -24.67 14.93 -7.61
CA ASP A 302 -25.68 13.95 -7.23
C ASP A 302 -25.09 12.64 -6.66
N HIS A 303 -25.66 12.17 -5.55
CA HIS A 303 -25.25 10.93 -4.90
C HIS A 303 -25.52 9.71 -5.77
N LYS A 304 -26.67 9.65 -6.45
CA LYS A 304 -27.04 8.49 -7.28
C LYS A 304 -26.15 8.40 -8.52
N GLY A 305 -25.84 9.53 -9.16
CA GLY A 305 -24.88 9.62 -10.26
C GLY A 305 -23.49 9.12 -9.88
N ARG A 306 -22.96 9.57 -8.73
CA ARG A 306 -21.66 9.09 -8.19
C ARG A 306 -21.64 7.58 -8.02
N LEU A 307 -22.65 7.03 -7.35
CA LEU A 307 -22.75 5.61 -7.03
C LEU A 307 -22.89 4.75 -8.28
N ASN A 308 -23.71 5.17 -9.24
CA ASN A 308 -23.87 4.47 -10.51
C ASN A 308 -22.56 4.44 -11.30
N ALA A 309 -21.86 5.58 -11.39
CA ALA A 309 -20.58 5.66 -12.10
C ALA A 309 -19.50 4.79 -11.43
N TRP A 310 -19.34 4.88 -10.11
CA TRP A 310 -18.39 4.05 -9.37
C TRP A 310 -18.70 2.57 -9.45
N SER A 311 -19.98 2.18 -9.33
CA SER A 311 -20.40 0.79 -9.41
C SER A 311 -20.14 0.20 -10.80
N LEU A 312 -20.56 0.91 -11.86
CA LEU A 312 -20.31 0.49 -13.25
C LEU A 312 -18.82 0.32 -13.53
N PHE A 313 -18.02 1.28 -13.06
CA PHE A 313 -16.58 1.27 -13.25
C PHE A 313 -15.89 0.14 -12.46
N SER A 314 -16.28 -0.08 -11.20
CA SER A 314 -15.82 -1.19 -10.36
C SER A 314 -16.11 -2.55 -11.00
N VAL A 315 -17.36 -2.77 -11.42
CA VAL A 315 -17.79 -4.05 -12.02
C VAL A 315 -17.03 -4.31 -13.32
N SER A 316 -16.86 -3.29 -14.16
CA SER A 316 -16.13 -3.41 -15.42
C SER A 316 -14.67 -3.82 -15.21
N ILE A 317 -13.98 -3.16 -14.28
CA ILE A 317 -12.60 -3.52 -13.92
C ILE A 317 -12.52 -4.92 -13.30
N PHE A 318 -13.47 -5.28 -12.43
CA PHE A 318 -13.50 -6.59 -11.79
C PHE A 318 -13.64 -7.73 -12.81
N VAL A 319 -14.56 -7.57 -13.76
CA VAL A 319 -14.78 -8.54 -14.85
C VAL A 319 -13.52 -8.65 -15.71
N LEU A 320 -12.89 -7.53 -16.08
CA LEU A 320 -11.65 -7.55 -16.85
C LEU A 320 -10.50 -8.24 -16.09
N GLY A 321 -10.31 -7.93 -14.81
CA GLY A 321 -9.30 -8.56 -13.96
C GLY A 321 -9.52 -10.07 -13.80
N SER A 322 -10.77 -10.48 -13.60
CA SER A 322 -11.16 -11.90 -13.50
C SER A 322 -10.97 -12.63 -14.83
N PHE A 323 -11.26 -11.98 -15.96
CA PHE A 323 -11.01 -12.53 -17.29
C PHE A 323 -9.52 -12.75 -17.57
N LEU A 324 -8.66 -11.80 -17.18
CA LEU A 324 -7.20 -11.97 -17.27
C LEU A 324 -6.68 -13.09 -16.37
N ALA A 325 -7.25 -13.23 -15.17
CA ALA A 325 -6.94 -14.35 -14.27
C ALA A 325 -7.32 -15.69 -14.90
N PHE A 326 -8.48 -15.74 -15.57
CA PHE A 326 -8.94 -16.93 -16.28
C PHE A 326 -8.07 -17.32 -17.48
N ILE A 327 -7.57 -16.34 -18.25
CA ILE A 327 -6.66 -16.59 -19.39
C ILE A 327 -5.28 -17.07 -18.96
N GLY A 328 -4.93 -16.95 -17.67
CA GLY A 328 -3.69 -17.50 -17.12
C GLY A 328 -2.71 -16.47 -16.57
N ILE A 329 -3.10 -15.20 -16.39
CA ILE A 329 -2.30 -14.24 -15.62
C ILE A 329 -2.64 -14.43 -14.13
N PRO A 330 -1.80 -15.11 -13.33
CA PRO A 330 -2.15 -15.47 -11.96
C PRO A 330 -2.37 -14.21 -11.11
N VAL A 331 -3.32 -14.28 -10.18
CA VAL A 331 -3.52 -13.25 -9.17
C VAL A 331 -2.38 -13.37 -8.17
N ASN A 332 -1.37 -12.52 -8.30
CA ASN A 332 -0.15 -12.56 -7.51
C ASN A 332 0.21 -11.16 -6.99
N LYS A 333 0.26 -11.04 -5.66
CA LYS A 333 0.61 -9.82 -4.94
C LYS A 333 2.09 -9.47 -5.07
N SER A 334 2.98 -10.45 -4.89
CA SER A 334 4.43 -10.26 -4.86
C SER A 334 4.96 -9.65 -6.15
N LEU A 335 4.42 -10.08 -7.29
CA LEU A 335 4.72 -9.51 -8.61
C LEU A 335 3.87 -8.27 -8.93
N TYR A 336 2.83 -8.00 -8.15
CA TYR A 336 1.78 -7.01 -8.40
C TYR A 336 1.22 -7.10 -9.82
N THR A 337 0.81 -8.32 -10.20
CA THR A 337 0.26 -8.67 -11.52
C THR A 337 -0.93 -7.80 -11.94
N ILE A 338 -1.14 -7.64 -13.25
CA ILE A 338 -2.25 -6.83 -13.79
C ILE A 338 -3.61 -7.39 -13.35
N SER A 339 -3.81 -8.70 -13.35
CA SER A 339 -5.06 -9.32 -12.89
C SER A 339 -5.34 -9.01 -11.42
N TYR A 340 -4.32 -9.17 -10.55
CA TYR A 340 -4.39 -8.77 -9.15
C TYR A 340 -4.70 -7.27 -8.99
N MET A 341 -3.96 -6.39 -9.67
CA MET A 341 -4.14 -4.94 -9.60
C MET A 341 -5.57 -4.52 -9.95
N LEU A 342 -6.16 -5.08 -11.02
CA LEU A 342 -7.52 -4.79 -11.42
C LEU A 342 -8.54 -5.32 -10.39
N ILE A 343 -8.41 -6.57 -9.95
CA ILE A 343 -9.30 -7.17 -8.95
C ILE A 343 -9.29 -6.38 -7.64
N THR A 344 -8.10 -6.02 -7.13
CA THR A 344 -7.98 -5.27 -5.87
C THR A 344 -8.40 -3.81 -6.02
N SER A 345 -8.21 -3.19 -7.18
CA SER A 345 -8.73 -1.83 -7.44
C SER A 345 -10.25 -1.81 -7.53
N ALA A 346 -10.86 -2.84 -8.13
CA ALA A 346 -12.30 -2.96 -8.18
C ALA A 346 -12.90 -3.22 -6.80
N SER A 347 -12.30 -4.09 -5.98
CA SER A 347 -12.77 -4.30 -4.60
C SER A 347 -12.61 -3.04 -3.74
N ALA A 348 -11.55 -2.24 -3.96
CA ALA A 348 -11.40 -0.93 -3.32
C ALA A 348 -12.54 0.02 -3.72
N GLY A 349 -12.89 0.07 -5.01
CA GLY A 349 -14.02 0.86 -5.53
C GLY A 349 -15.37 0.46 -4.96
N ILE A 350 -15.65 -0.85 -4.88
CA ILE A 350 -16.87 -1.39 -4.26
C ILE A 350 -16.93 -1.05 -2.77
N THR A 351 -15.80 -1.21 -2.07
CA THR A 351 -15.69 -0.87 -0.64
C THR A 351 -15.92 0.62 -0.42
N PHE A 352 -15.33 1.48 -1.25
CA PHE A 352 -15.54 2.92 -1.18
C PHE A 352 -17.00 3.29 -1.44
N CYS A 353 -17.65 2.67 -2.44
CA CYS A 353 -19.06 2.85 -2.73
C CYS A 353 -19.96 2.47 -1.54
N ALA A 354 -19.68 1.33 -0.90
CA ALA A 354 -20.41 0.86 0.27
C ALA A 354 -20.23 1.80 1.48
N LEU A 355 -18.99 2.24 1.76
CA LEU A 355 -18.70 3.18 2.84
C LEU A 355 -19.35 4.55 2.59
N TYR A 356 -19.32 5.04 1.35
CA TYR A 356 -19.98 6.28 0.97
C TYR A 356 -21.49 6.23 1.19
N LEU A 357 -22.15 5.14 0.77
CA LEU A 357 -23.56 4.89 1.04
C LEU A 357 -23.87 4.89 2.54
N LEU A 358 -23.09 4.15 3.33
CA LEU A 358 -23.32 4.00 4.76
C LEU A 358 -23.14 5.34 5.51
N ILE A 359 -22.14 6.13 5.15
CA ILE A 359 -21.68 7.26 5.96
C ILE A 359 -22.23 8.59 5.45
N ASP A 360 -22.12 8.84 4.14
CA ASP A 360 -22.46 10.14 3.55
C ASP A 360 -23.91 10.19 3.04
N VAL A 361 -24.54 9.04 2.76
CA VAL A 361 -25.97 8.98 2.35
C VAL A 361 -26.87 8.62 3.53
N TYR A 362 -26.58 7.52 4.24
CA TYR A 362 -27.41 7.07 5.37
C TYR A 362 -27.03 7.70 6.72
N GLY A 363 -25.88 8.36 6.82
CA GLY A 363 -25.53 9.16 8.01
C GLY A 363 -25.05 8.37 9.23
N TYR A 364 -24.60 7.12 9.09
CA TYR A 364 -24.12 6.27 10.20
C TYR A 364 -22.73 6.67 10.77
N ARG A 365 -22.48 7.97 10.94
CA ARG A 365 -21.18 8.51 11.37
C ARG A 365 -20.75 8.09 12.77
N CYS A 366 -21.69 7.92 13.70
CA CYS A 366 -21.38 7.57 15.09
C CYS A 366 -20.71 6.18 15.18
N ILE A 367 -21.20 5.20 14.42
CA ILE A 367 -20.67 3.83 14.41
C ILE A 367 -19.25 3.82 13.80
N THR A 368 -19.00 4.65 12.79
CA THR A 368 -17.72 4.69 12.09
C THR A 368 -16.72 5.69 12.68
N SER A 369 -17.05 6.36 13.79
CA SER A 369 -16.24 7.44 14.38
C SER A 369 -14.82 6.99 14.73
N VAL A 370 -14.64 5.76 15.23
CA VAL A 370 -13.32 5.19 15.52
C VAL A 370 -12.49 5.05 14.25
N LEU A 371 -13.07 4.52 13.18
CA LEU A 371 -12.40 4.39 11.89
C LEU A 371 -12.10 5.77 11.28
N GLU A 372 -13.00 6.73 11.41
CA GLU A 372 -12.75 8.11 10.95
C GLU A 372 -11.53 8.72 11.64
N TRP A 373 -11.45 8.58 12.98
CA TRP A 373 -10.31 9.04 13.77
C TRP A 373 -9.01 8.35 13.34
N MET A 374 -9.03 7.02 13.17
CA MET A 374 -7.88 6.27 12.70
C MET A 374 -7.42 6.75 11.32
N GLY A 375 -8.35 7.10 10.44
CA GLY A 375 -8.04 7.61 9.10
C GLY A 375 -7.37 8.98 9.10
N ILE A 376 -7.85 9.90 9.93
CA ILE A 376 -7.26 11.23 10.12
C ILE A 376 -5.82 11.12 10.63
N HIS A 377 -5.54 10.15 11.51
CA HIS A 377 -4.24 9.90 12.14
C HIS A 377 -3.45 8.75 11.51
N SER A 378 -3.81 8.33 10.29
CA SER A 378 -3.30 7.11 9.65
C SER A 378 -1.78 6.99 9.60
N LEU A 379 -1.07 8.06 9.22
CA LEU A 379 0.40 8.05 9.15
C LEU A 379 1.04 7.87 10.53
N SER A 380 0.51 8.53 11.56
CA SER A 380 1.02 8.41 12.93
C SER A 380 0.82 7.00 13.47
N ILE A 381 -0.35 6.40 13.22
CA ILE A 381 -0.64 5.02 13.63
C ILE A 381 0.29 4.05 12.88
N PHE A 382 0.48 4.24 11.57
CA PHE A 382 1.41 3.43 10.77
C PHE A 382 2.83 3.44 11.35
N VAL A 383 3.34 4.63 11.70
CA VAL A 383 4.66 4.80 12.32
C VAL A 383 4.74 4.04 13.66
N LEU A 384 3.74 4.20 14.53
CA LEU A 384 3.69 3.56 15.85
C LEU A 384 3.65 2.03 15.77
N VAL A 385 2.90 1.48 14.82
CA VAL A 385 2.76 0.03 14.61
C VAL A 385 4.04 -0.54 14.00
N THR A 386 4.53 0.05 12.91
CA THR A 386 5.71 -0.46 12.17
C THR A 386 6.99 -0.40 12.99
N SER A 387 7.15 0.63 13.84
CA SER A 387 8.32 0.76 14.72
C SER A 387 8.26 -0.10 15.98
N ASN A 388 7.19 -0.89 16.17
CA ASN A 388 6.87 -1.59 17.42
C ASN A 388 6.85 -0.68 18.66
N LEU A 389 6.84 0.64 18.51
CA LEU A 389 6.89 1.59 19.62
C LEU A 389 5.67 1.46 20.52
N ALA A 390 4.50 1.16 19.95
CA ALA A 390 3.29 0.88 20.72
C ALA A 390 3.45 -0.37 21.60
N ILE A 391 4.04 -1.44 21.06
CA ILE A 391 4.29 -2.69 21.79
C ILE A 391 5.29 -2.43 22.92
N ILE A 392 6.40 -1.76 22.61
CA ILE A 392 7.44 -1.42 23.59
C ILE A 392 6.84 -0.55 24.70
N ALA A 393 5.98 0.42 24.39
CA ALA A 393 5.35 1.26 25.39
C ALA A 393 4.36 0.49 26.29
N ILE A 394 3.61 -0.47 25.74
CA ILE A 394 2.62 -1.26 26.48
C ILE A 394 3.30 -2.37 27.30
N GLN A 395 4.20 -3.15 26.69
CA GLN A 395 4.88 -4.29 27.30
C GLN A 395 6.11 -3.87 28.12
N GLY A 396 6.74 -2.75 27.80
CA GLY A 396 7.89 -2.22 28.54
C GLY A 396 7.53 -1.68 29.93
N LEU A 397 6.24 -1.47 30.22
CA LEU A 397 5.76 -1.20 31.56
C LEU A 397 5.57 -2.52 32.32
N TYR A 398 6.53 -2.85 33.18
CA TYR A 398 6.52 -4.05 34.00
C TYR A 398 6.71 -3.74 35.48
N TRP A 399 6.20 -4.62 36.35
CA TRP A 399 6.35 -4.53 37.79
C TRP A 399 7.39 -5.51 38.29
N SER A 400 8.53 -4.97 38.75
CA SER A 400 9.67 -5.69 39.36
C SER A 400 10.39 -6.66 38.42
N ASP A 401 9.67 -7.52 37.72
CA ASP A 401 10.17 -8.53 36.79
C ASP A 401 9.58 -8.29 35.38
N PRO A 402 10.38 -8.34 34.30
CA PRO A 402 9.91 -8.20 32.92
C PRO A 402 8.78 -9.15 32.51
N GLU A 403 8.67 -10.32 33.14
CA GLU A 403 7.58 -11.26 32.89
C GLU A 403 6.23 -10.73 33.42
N ASN A 404 6.25 -9.87 34.43
CA ASN A 404 5.07 -9.24 35.02
C ASN A 404 4.78 -7.88 34.37
N ASN A 405 4.56 -7.91 33.06
CA ASN A 405 4.21 -6.73 32.28
C ASN A 405 2.71 -6.41 32.32
N LEU A 406 2.35 -5.19 31.90
CA LEU A 406 0.96 -4.71 31.86
C LEU A 406 0.03 -5.67 31.11
N VAL A 407 0.50 -6.29 30.02
CA VAL A 407 -0.30 -7.24 29.22
C VAL A 407 -0.61 -8.50 30.03
N HIS A 408 0.40 -9.08 30.68
CA HIS A 408 0.25 -10.25 31.55
C HIS A 408 -0.72 -9.96 32.70
N TRP A 409 -0.65 -8.79 33.31
CA TRP A 409 -1.57 -8.35 34.35
C TRP A 409 -3.02 -8.22 33.85
N VAL A 410 -3.24 -7.69 32.64
CA VAL A 410 -4.58 -7.59 32.05
C VAL A 410 -5.15 -8.97 31.72
N ILE A 411 -4.35 -9.86 31.09
CA ILE A 411 -4.79 -11.21 30.71
C ILE A 411 -5.18 -12.02 31.96
N THR A 412 -4.31 -12.06 32.97
CA THR A 412 -4.56 -12.81 34.22
C THR A 412 -5.81 -12.31 34.96
N ARG A 413 -6.14 -11.02 34.85
CA ARG A 413 -7.26 -10.42 35.59
C ARG A 413 -8.60 -10.46 34.86
N PHE A 414 -8.60 -10.45 33.51
CA PHE A 414 -9.81 -10.32 32.70
C PHE A 414 -10.10 -11.50 31.78
N VAL A 415 -9.10 -12.31 31.40
CA VAL A 415 -9.26 -13.42 30.45
C VAL A 415 -9.32 -14.78 31.15
N HIS A 416 -8.69 -14.93 32.32
CA HIS A 416 -8.72 -16.17 33.13
C HIS A 416 -9.71 -16.12 34.29
N LYS A 417 -10.82 -15.40 34.13
CA LYS A 417 -11.95 -15.41 35.06
C LYS A 417 -13.14 -16.18 34.50
#